data_AF-A0A521SMW0-F1
#
_entry.id   AF-A0A521SMW0-F1
#
_cell.length_a   1.000
_cell.length_b   1.000
_cell.length_c   1.000
_cell.angle_alpha   90.00
_cell.angle_beta   90.00
_cell.angle_gamma   90.00
#
_symmetry.space_group_name_H-M   'P 1'
#
loop_
_entity.id
_entity.type
_entity.pdbx_description
1 polymer ?
#
loop_
_entity_poly.entity_id
_entity_poly.type
_entity_poly.pdbx_seq_one_letter_code
_entity_poly.pdbx_strand_id
1 'polypeptide(L)'
;MTDDDFLKKLQERKHRLKRRIAELNETIEIDLAFASDRSDDPRAFSFFTIEEKLQDFQELFQKILEQVDEATTLADLDRTVGRLSYVEDRLDEAESQLYNRSRRRRRRPFSLGDFFSQFSRQNGSGGASSQGEISSLAEAYKILGIEEGTGLTDVTAAFRRYAKEYHPDARGGDRSTEAELRKVVEAYQMIKQHLGE
;
A
#
# COMPACT_ATOMS: atom_id res chain seq x y z
N MET A 1 19.79 -0.85 -16.44
CA MET A 1 18.76 -1.91 -16.37
C MET A 1 18.51 -2.35 -17.80
N THR A 2 18.63 -3.64 -18.14
CA THR A 2 18.35 -4.12 -19.51
C THR A 2 16.84 -4.25 -19.71
N ASP A 3 16.36 -4.12 -20.95
CA ASP A 3 14.92 -4.30 -21.28
C ASP A 3 14.39 -5.67 -20.81
N ASP A 4 15.26 -6.68 -20.81
CA ASP A 4 14.97 -8.03 -20.31
C ASP A 4 14.77 -8.07 -18.79
N ASP A 5 15.57 -7.32 -18.02
CA ASP A 5 15.40 -7.18 -16.56
C ASP A 5 14.11 -6.42 -16.21
N PHE A 6 13.74 -5.42 -17.01
CA PHE A 6 12.46 -4.72 -16.85
C PHE A 6 11.27 -5.65 -17.10
N LEU A 7 11.26 -6.38 -18.22
CA LEU A 7 10.20 -7.33 -18.56
C LEU A 7 10.06 -8.42 -17.50
N LYS A 8 11.18 -8.96 -17.01
CA LYS A 8 11.19 -9.95 -15.93
C LYS A 8 10.56 -9.39 -14.65
N LYS A 9 10.98 -8.19 -14.21
CA LYS A 9 10.41 -7.52 -13.03
C LYS A 9 8.90 -7.25 -13.18
N LEU A 10 8.46 -6.82 -14.35
CA LEU A 10 7.04 -6.58 -14.64
C LEU A 10 6.24 -7.90 -14.50
N GLN A 11 6.72 -8.98 -15.10
CA GLN A 11 6.07 -10.30 -15.05
C GLN A 11 6.05 -10.88 -13.64
N GLU A 12 7.15 -10.81 -12.90
CA GLU A 12 7.19 -11.26 -11.50
C GLU A 12 6.18 -10.51 -10.63
N ARG A 13 5.99 -9.21 -10.89
CA ARG A 13 5.06 -8.37 -10.13
C ARG A 13 3.60 -8.67 -10.49
N LYS A 14 3.29 -8.88 -11.78
CA LYS A 14 1.98 -9.39 -12.23
C LYS A 14 1.67 -10.73 -11.57
N HIS A 15 2.60 -11.68 -11.61
CA HIS A 15 2.41 -13.01 -11.05
C HIS A 15 2.12 -12.96 -9.54
N ARG A 16 2.86 -12.14 -8.78
CA ARG A 16 2.60 -11.94 -7.34
C ARG A 16 1.21 -11.40 -7.07
N LEU A 17 0.75 -10.42 -7.84
CA LEU A 17 -0.60 -9.85 -7.68
C LEU A 17 -1.68 -10.88 -8.01
N LYS A 18 -1.56 -11.59 -9.13
CA LYS A 18 -2.52 -12.64 -9.53
C LYS A 18 -2.63 -13.74 -8.47
N ARG A 19 -1.48 -14.22 -7.97
CA ARG A 19 -1.46 -15.21 -6.89
C ARG A 19 -2.17 -14.70 -5.64
N ARG A 20 -1.91 -13.44 -5.25
CA ARG A 20 -2.56 -12.84 -4.08
C ARG A 20 -4.07 -12.74 -4.24
N ILE A 21 -4.54 -12.33 -5.42
CA ILE A 21 -5.97 -12.26 -5.72
C ILE A 21 -6.61 -13.65 -5.67
N ALA A 22 -5.94 -14.69 -6.20
CA ALA A 22 -6.40 -16.07 -6.10
C ALA A 22 -6.55 -16.53 -4.64
N GLU A 23 -5.55 -16.28 -3.78
CA GLU A 23 -5.62 -16.59 -2.33
C GLU A 23 -6.79 -15.88 -1.63
N LEU A 24 -7.12 -14.65 -2.04
CA LEU A 24 -8.26 -13.91 -1.48
C LEU A 24 -9.59 -14.47 -1.99
N ASN A 25 -9.68 -14.86 -3.26
CA ASN A 25 -10.86 -15.52 -3.80
C ASN A 25 -11.16 -16.84 -3.09
N GLU A 26 -10.15 -17.66 -2.84
CA GLU A 26 -10.30 -18.90 -2.05
C GLU A 26 -10.85 -18.59 -0.64
N THR A 27 -10.40 -17.48 -0.03
CA THR A 27 -10.92 -17.04 1.27
C THR A 27 -12.40 -16.64 1.16
N ILE A 28 -12.77 -15.88 0.14
CA ILE A 28 -14.17 -15.48 -0.10
C ILE A 28 -15.06 -16.70 -0.32
N GLU A 29 -14.62 -17.70 -1.08
CA GLU A 29 -15.41 -18.92 -1.30
C GLU A 29 -15.71 -19.66 0.01
N ILE A 30 -14.73 -19.72 0.92
CA ILE A 30 -14.92 -20.28 2.26
C ILE A 30 -15.92 -19.43 3.07
N ASP A 31 -15.82 -18.10 3.00
CA ASP A 31 -16.69 -17.18 3.72
C ASP A 31 -18.13 -17.21 3.19
N LEU A 32 -18.32 -17.33 1.87
CA LEU A 32 -19.62 -17.51 1.23
C LEU A 32 -20.25 -18.83 1.68
N ALA A 33 -19.52 -19.94 1.63
CA ALA A 33 -20.00 -21.23 2.13
C ALA A 33 -20.40 -21.15 3.61
N PHE A 34 -19.59 -20.47 4.43
CA PHE A 34 -19.89 -20.25 5.85
C PHE A 34 -21.19 -19.47 6.08
N ALA A 35 -21.45 -18.45 5.25
CA ALA A 35 -22.66 -17.64 5.30
C ALA A 35 -23.89 -18.44 4.84
N SER A 36 -23.79 -19.13 3.70
CA SER A 36 -24.89 -19.93 3.14
C SER A 36 -25.32 -21.07 4.07
N ASP A 37 -24.37 -21.76 4.73
CA ASP A 37 -24.65 -22.83 5.71
C ASP A 37 -25.42 -22.34 6.95
N ARG A 38 -25.49 -21.02 7.19
CA ARG A 38 -26.16 -20.38 8.33
C ARG A 38 -27.44 -19.65 7.95
N SER A 39 -28.07 -20.03 6.84
CA SER A 39 -29.34 -19.47 6.39
C SER A 39 -30.48 -19.59 7.43
N ASP A 40 -30.41 -20.57 8.33
CA ASP A 40 -31.39 -20.80 9.41
C ASP A 40 -31.03 -20.08 10.73
N ASP A 41 -29.93 -19.32 10.78
CA ASP A 41 -29.50 -18.57 11.98
C ASP A 41 -30.40 -17.35 12.22
N PRO A 42 -30.71 -16.97 13.47
CA PRO A 42 -31.37 -15.70 13.80
C PRO A 42 -30.74 -14.45 13.17
N ARG A 43 -29.46 -14.52 12.78
CA ARG A 43 -28.69 -13.47 12.09
C ARG A 43 -28.73 -13.59 10.56
N ALA A 44 -29.56 -14.44 9.97
CA ALA A 44 -29.63 -14.70 8.52
C ALA A 44 -29.64 -13.42 7.66
N PHE A 45 -30.36 -12.38 8.08
CA PHE A 45 -30.39 -11.10 7.35
C PHE A 45 -29.00 -10.42 7.28
N SER A 46 -28.20 -10.53 8.34
CA SER A 46 -26.82 -10.03 8.34
C SER A 46 -25.91 -10.88 7.45
N PHE A 47 -26.15 -12.19 7.37
CA PHE A 47 -25.39 -13.08 6.50
C PHE A 47 -25.67 -12.78 5.03
N PHE A 48 -26.93 -12.57 4.64
CA PHE A 48 -27.31 -12.21 3.27
C PHE A 48 -26.64 -10.91 2.79
N THR A 49 -26.62 -9.86 3.63
CA THR A 49 -25.92 -8.61 3.29
C THR A 49 -24.40 -8.79 3.16
N ILE A 50 -23.81 -9.70 3.95
CA ILE A 50 -22.38 -10.00 3.85
C ILE A 50 -22.11 -10.82 2.59
N GLU A 51 -22.96 -11.78 2.27
CA GLU A 51 -22.89 -12.61 1.06
C GLU A 51 -22.90 -11.75 -0.21
N GLU A 52 -23.81 -10.77 -0.30
CA GLU A 52 -23.85 -9.79 -1.39
C GLU A 52 -22.52 -9.01 -1.50
N LYS A 53 -21.99 -8.52 -0.38
CA LYS A 53 -20.69 -7.82 -0.36
C LYS A 53 -19.52 -8.73 -0.77
N LEU A 54 -19.56 -10.00 -0.38
CA LEU A 54 -18.54 -10.98 -0.76
C LEU A 54 -18.55 -11.24 -2.26
N GLN A 55 -19.75 -11.30 -2.88
CA GLN A 55 -19.91 -11.37 -4.34
C GLN A 55 -19.39 -10.11 -5.03
N ASP A 56 -19.70 -8.91 -4.50
CA ASP A 56 -19.15 -7.65 -5.02
C ASP A 56 -17.61 -7.65 -5.01
N PHE A 57 -16.98 -8.21 -3.97
CA PHE A 57 -15.52 -8.34 -3.93
C PHE A 57 -14.97 -9.28 -5.00
N GLN A 58 -15.66 -10.36 -5.34
CA GLN A 58 -15.27 -11.23 -6.46
C GLN A 58 -15.30 -10.48 -7.79
N GLU A 59 -16.34 -9.68 -8.04
CA GLU A 59 -16.38 -8.83 -9.24
C GLU A 59 -15.25 -7.80 -9.28
N LEU A 60 -14.95 -7.17 -8.13
CA LEU A 60 -13.84 -6.23 -8.02
C LEU A 60 -12.50 -6.90 -8.26
N PHE A 61 -12.29 -8.12 -7.74
CA PHE A 61 -11.08 -8.89 -7.99
C PHE A 61 -10.92 -9.24 -9.47
N GLN A 62 -12.01 -9.60 -10.16
CA GLN A 62 -11.97 -9.83 -11.60
C GLN A 62 -11.54 -8.57 -12.38
N LYS A 63 -12.10 -7.40 -12.04
CA LYS A 63 -11.70 -6.11 -12.63
C LYS A 63 -10.24 -5.77 -12.33
N ILE A 64 -9.74 -6.09 -11.12
CA ILE A 64 -8.34 -5.86 -10.77
C ILE A 64 -7.42 -6.82 -11.55
N LEU A 65 -7.81 -8.08 -11.76
CA LEU A 65 -7.06 -9.03 -12.58
C LEU A 65 -6.91 -8.55 -14.01
N GLU A 66 -7.99 -8.06 -14.62
CA GLU A 66 -7.96 -7.46 -15.96
C GLU A 66 -6.96 -6.29 -16.02
N GLN A 67 -6.98 -5.39 -15.03
CA GLN A 67 -6.01 -4.29 -14.95
C GLN A 67 -4.56 -4.77 -14.77
N VAL A 68 -4.33 -5.85 -14.03
CA VAL A 68 -3.01 -6.45 -13.86
C VAL A 68 -2.53 -7.04 -15.20
N ASP A 69 -3.43 -7.63 -15.98
CA ASP A 69 -3.12 -8.17 -17.30
C ASP A 69 -2.80 -7.07 -18.32
N GLU A 70 -3.58 -6.01 -18.34
CA GLU A 70 -3.40 -4.86 -19.24
C GLU A 70 -2.20 -3.97 -18.87
N ALA A 71 -1.70 -4.05 -17.64
CA ALA A 71 -0.60 -3.20 -17.18
C ALA A 71 0.66 -3.37 -18.04
N THR A 72 1.08 -2.29 -18.69
CA THR A 72 2.32 -2.25 -19.48
C THR A 72 3.48 -1.64 -18.69
N THR A 73 3.17 -0.92 -17.61
CA THR A 73 4.17 -0.23 -16.78
C THR A 73 4.14 -0.71 -15.32
N LEU A 74 5.26 -0.51 -14.60
CA LEU A 74 5.32 -0.77 -13.16
C LEU A 74 4.41 0.17 -12.36
N ALA A 75 4.17 1.39 -12.85
CA ALA A 75 3.30 2.36 -12.20
C ALA A 75 1.82 1.94 -12.25
N ASP A 76 1.39 1.28 -13.33
CA ASP A 76 0.04 0.71 -13.41
C ASP A 76 -0.13 -0.41 -12.38
N LEU A 77 0.89 -1.24 -12.20
CA LEU A 77 0.90 -2.25 -11.14
C LEU A 77 0.92 -1.65 -9.74
N ASP A 78 1.63 -0.54 -9.51
CA ASP A 78 1.58 0.16 -8.22
C ASP A 78 0.18 0.67 -7.88
N ARG A 79 -0.57 1.15 -8.88
CA ARG A 79 -1.97 1.57 -8.70
C ARG A 79 -2.89 0.39 -8.38
N THR A 80 -2.71 -0.75 -9.05
CA THR A 80 -3.51 -1.96 -8.78
C THR A 80 -3.19 -2.52 -7.39
N VAL A 81 -1.94 -2.46 -6.92
CA VAL A 81 -1.57 -2.80 -5.53
C VAL A 81 -2.36 -1.95 -4.52
N GLY A 82 -2.45 -0.64 -4.74
CA GLY A 82 -3.22 0.25 -3.85
C GLY A 82 -4.71 -0.10 -3.82
N ARG A 83 -5.31 -0.35 -4.98
CA ARG A 83 -6.72 -0.80 -5.08
C ARG A 83 -6.93 -2.14 -4.37
N LEU A 84 -6.05 -3.11 -4.59
CA LEU A 84 -6.11 -4.41 -3.94
C LEU A 84 -6.02 -4.30 -2.42
N SER A 85 -5.13 -3.44 -1.91
CA SER A 85 -5.04 -3.17 -0.47
C SER A 85 -6.35 -2.63 0.11
N TYR A 86 -7.01 -1.71 -0.59
CA TYR A 86 -8.30 -1.18 -0.16
C TYR A 86 -9.38 -2.27 -0.11
N VAL A 87 -9.41 -3.16 -1.12
CA VAL A 87 -10.35 -4.29 -1.16
C VAL A 87 -10.06 -5.27 -0.02
N GLU A 88 -8.79 -5.62 0.25
CA GLU A 88 -8.41 -6.48 1.38
C GLU A 88 -8.87 -5.92 2.73
N ASP A 89 -8.79 -4.61 2.94
CA ASP A 89 -9.25 -3.96 4.17
C ASP A 89 -10.77 -4.06 4.35
N ARG A 90 -11.51 -3.94 3.25
CA ARG A 90 -12.98 -4.04 3.25
C ARG A 90 -13.44 -5.47 3.41
N LEU A 91 -12.68 -6.43 2.88
CA LEU A 91 -12.89 -7.85 3.11
C LEU A 91 -12.68 -8.21 4.59
N ASP A 92 -11.62 -7.75 5.26
CA ASP A 92 -11.41 -8.01 6.70
C ASP A 92 -12.53 -7.41 7.57
N GLU A 93 -13.12 -6.29 7.15
CA GLU A 93 -14.31 -5.73 7.82
C GLU A 93 -15.55 -6.61 7.64
N ALA A 94 -15.77 -7.17 6.44
CA ALA A 94 -16.83 -8.14 6.18
C ALA A 94 -16.61 -9.44 6.97
N GLU A 95 -15.40 -9.99 6.95
CA GLU A 95 -15.00 -11.17 7.74
C GLU A 95 -15.20 -10.94 9.24
N SER A 96 -14.86 -9.75 9.75
CA SER A 96 -15.04 -9.38 11.16
C SER A 96 -16.51 -9.44 11.57
N GLN A 97 -17.41 -8.96 10.71
CA GLN A 97 -18.86 -9.04 10.91
C GLN A 97 -19.35 -10.49 10.80
N LEU A 98 -18.89 -11.22 9.79
CA LEU A 98 -19.29 -12.59 9.49
C LEU A 98 -18.97 -13.54 10.66
N TYR A 99 -17.74 -13.47 11.16
CA TYR A 99 -17.24 -14.35 12.21
C TYR A 99 -17.42 -13.77 13.62
N ASN A 100 -18.02 -12.58 13.76
CA ASN A 100 -18.12 -11.83 15.01
C ASN A 100 -16.77 -11.78 15.77
N ARG A 101 -15.69 -11.50 15.02
CA ARG A 101 -14.32 -11.47 15.52
C ARG A 101 -13.73 -10.07 15.40
N SER A 102 -12.74 -9.74 16.22
CA SER A 102 -11.98 -8.51 16.02
C SER A 102 -11.29 -8.52 14.66
N ARG A 103 -11.30 -7.39 13.96
CA ARG A 103 -10.54 -7.18 12.70
C ARG A 103 -9.12 -7.70 12.85
N ARG A 104 -8.71 -8.57 11.94
CA ARG A 104 -7.31 -9.00 11.89
C ARG A 104 -6.61 -7.81 11.26
N ARG A 105 -6.02 -6.91 12.05
CA ARG A 105 -5.14 -5.85 11.53
C ARG A 105 -4.00 -6.52 10.76
N ARG A 106 -4.23 -6.89 9.49
CA ARG A 106 -3.20 -7.37 8.58
C ARG A 106 -2.22 -6.23 8.53
N ARG A 107 -0.93 -6.51 8.81
CA ARG A 107 0.11 -5.48 8.76
C ARG A 107 0.14 -4.96 7.32
N ARG A 108 -0.55 -3.85 7.07
CA ARG A 108 -0.60 -3.21 5.75
C ARG A 108 0.84 -3.04 5.27
N PRO A 109 1.21 -3.53 4.09
CA PRO A 109 2.48 -3.16 3.48
C PRO A 109 2.51 -1.63 3.41
N PHE A 110 3.60 -1.02 3.86
CA PHE A 110 3.72 0.43 3.83
C PHE A 110 3.62 0.94 2.38
N SER A 111 2.49 1.57 2.06
CA SER A 111 2.18 2.14 0.75
C SER A 111 2.72 3.57 0.69
N LEU A 112 3.64 3.83 -0.25
CA LEU A 112 4.23 5.15 -0.43
C LEU A 112 3.18 6.19 -0.85
N GLY A 113 2.24 5.81 -1.71
CA GLY A 113 1.17 6.70 -2.19
C GLY A 113 0.25 7.13 -1.06
N ASP A 114 -0.18 6.18 -0.22
CA ASP A 114 -1.02 6.48 0.94
C ASP A 114 -0.27 7.32 1.96
N PHE A 115 1.00 6.98 2.21
CA PHE A 115 1.87 7.79 3.07
C PHE A 115 1.94 9.24 2.59
N PHE A 116 2.25 9.49 1.30
CA PHE A 116 2.35 10.85 0.78
C PHE A 116 1.01 11.60 0.76
N SER A 117 -0.11 10.91 0.49
CA SER A 117 -1.45 11.49 0.54
C SER A 117 -1.83 11.91 1.96
N GLN A 118 -1.59 11.03 2.94
CA GLN A 118 -1.86 11.30 4.35
C GLN A 118 -0.92 12.37 4.91
N PHE A 119 0.37 12.29 4.60
CA PHE A 119 1.39 13.27 5.01
C PHE A 119 1.05 14.67 4.47
N SER A 120 0.64 14.77 3.21
CA SER A 120 0.20 16.04 2.60
C SER A 120 -1.09 16.58 3.23
N ARG A 121 -2.05 15.70 3.56
CA ARG A 121 -3.32 16.09 4.24
C ARG A 121 -3.08 16.59 5.66
N GLN A 122 -2.18 15.95 6.39
CA GLN A 122 -1.86 16.30 7.76
C GLN A 122 -1.04 17.59 7.85
N ASN A 123 -0.22 17.88 6.83
CA ASN A 123 0.58 19.10 6.76
C ASN A 123 -0.08 20.28 6.04
N GLY A 124 -1.24 20.09 5.40
CA GLY A 124 -2.02 21.15 4.74
C GLY A 124 -1.32 21.78 3.51
N SER A 125 -2.06 22.03 2.43
CA SER A 125 -1.55 22.71 1.23
C SER A 125 -1.39 24.24 1.42
N GLY A 126 -0.87 24.69 2.57
CA GLY A 126 -0.71 26.12 2.85
C GLY A 126 0.14 26.38 4.09
N GLY A 127 1.37 26.85 3.86
CA GLY A 127 2.11 27.65 4.84
C GLY A 127 3.23 26.95 5.60
N ALA A 128 4.36 26.71 4.93
CA ALA A 128 5.67 27.23 5.29
C ALA A 128 6.72 26.52 4.42
N SER A 129 7.22 27.25 3.45
CA SER A 129 8.51 27.01 2.83
C SER A 129 9.60 26.79 3.89
N SER A 130 9.94 25.54 4.17
CA SER A 130 11.32 25.16 4.42
C SER A 130 11.95 24.74 3.09
N GLN A 131 11.89 25.61 2.08
CA GLN A 131 12.86 25.51 1.01
C GLN A 131 14.24 25.71 1.66
N GLY A 132 14.97 24.63 1.91
CA GLY A 132 16.41 24.72 2.19
C GLY A 132 16.94 24.10 3.48
N GLU A 133 16.39 22.99 3.99
CA GLU A 133 17.17 22.19 4.95
C GLU A 133 18.14 21.20 4.27
N ILE A 134 17.88 20.83 3.01
CA ILE A 134 18.78 19.97 2.23
C ILE A 134 19.36 20.79 1.08
N SER A 135 20.66 21.08 1.18
CA SER A 135 21.39 21.96 0.28
C SER A 135 22.00 21.24 -0.92
N SER A 136 22.14 19.90 -0.86
CA SER A 136 22.81 19.11 -1.89
C SER A 136 22.27 17.69 -1.99
N LEU A 137 22.45 17.07 -3.16
CA LEU A 137 22.14 15.66 -3.39
C LEU A 137 22.95 14.74 -2.45
N ALA A 138 24.22 15.09 -2.20
CA ALA A 138 25.09 14.40 -1.25
C ALA A 138 24.51 14.39 0.18
N GLU A 139 23.93 15.51 0.61
CA GLU A 139 23.24 15.61 1.90
C GLU A 139 21.97 14.77 1.93
N ALA A 140 21.21 14.69 0.83
CA ALA A 140 20.04 13.82 0.73
C ALA A 140 20.41 12.34 0.90
N TYR A 141 21.49 11.86 0.26
CA TYR A 141 21.97 10.48 0.41
C TYR A 141 22.43 10.19 1.85
N LYS A 142 23.10 11.15 2.49
CA LYS A 142 23.49 11.06 3.92
C LYS A 142 22.29 10.98 4.86
N ILE A 143 21.24 11.77 4.63
CA ILE A 143 20.01 11.74 5.44
C ILE A 143 19.33 10.36 5.35
N LEU A 144 19.33 9.75 4.17
CA LEU A 144 18.83 8.39 3.97
C LEU A 144 19.84 7.30 4.37
N GLY A 145 21.03 7.66 4.85
CA GLY A 145 22.04 6.71 5.32
C GLY A 145 22.53 5.75 4.23
N ILE A 146 22.56 6.19 2.98
CA ILE A 146 22.95 5.40 1.80
C ILE A 146 24.06 6.09 1.02
N GLU A 147 24.75 5.32 0.17
CA GLU A 147 25.85 5.84 -0.65
C GLU A 147 25.33 6.68 -1.83
N GLU A 148 26.12 7.67 -2.24
CA GLU A 148 25.79 8.48 -3.42
C GLU A 148 25.77 7.61 -4.68
N GLY A 149 24.75 7.79 -5.51
CA GLY A 149 24.55 6.98 -6.72
C GLY A 149 23.86 5.63 -6.48
N THR A 150 23.38 5.36 -5.27
CA THR A 150 22.57 4.15 -5.01
C THR A 150 21.26 4.20 -5.82
N GLY A 151 20.86 3.07 -6.40
CA GLY A 151 19.65 2.95 -7.21
C GLY A 151 18.35 3.22 -6.45
N LEU A 152 17.30 3.61 -7.20
CA LEU A 152 15.99 4.01 -6.65
C LEU A 152 15.36 2.93 -5.74
N THR A 153 15.64 1.65 -5.98
CA THR A 153 15.14 0.54 -5.17
C THR A 153 15.61 0.63 -3.71
N ASP A 154 16.89 0.93 -3.50
CA ASP A 154 17.49 0.99 -2.16
C ASP A 154 17.21 2.33 -1.50
N VAL A 155 17.16 3.41 -2.28
CA VAL A 155 16.66 4.73 -1.85
C VAL A 155 15.23 4.59 -1.29
N THR A 156 14.37 3.87 -2.00
CA THR A 156 13.01 3.59 -1.55
C THR A 156 12.98 2.70 -0.32
N ALA A 157 13.86 1.70 -0.22
CA ALA A 157 13.95 0.84 0.95
C ALA A 157 14.40 1.60 2.21
N ALA A 158 15.42 2.46 2.08
CA ALA A 158 15.89 3.34 3.15
C ALA A 158 14.80 4.31 3.61
N PHE A 159 14.12 4.97 2.65
CA PHE A 159 12.99 5.83 2.94
C PHE A 159 11.89 5.11 3.75
N ARG A 160 11.50 3.90 3.34
CA ARG A 160 10.47 3.11 4.06
C ARG A 160 10.86 2.81 5.51
N ARG A 161 12.16 2.58 5.78
CA ARG A 161 12.67 2.33 7.13
C ARG A 161 12.50 3.56 8.01
N TYR A 162 13.02 4.71 7.57
CA TYR A 162 12.93 5.95 8.33
C TYR A 162 11.51 6.49 8.44
N ALA A 163 10.71 6.37 7.37
CA ALA A 163 9.32 6.79 7.41
C ALA A 163 8.53 6.02 8.45
N LYS A 164 8.78 4.72 8.63
CA LYS A 164 8.15 3.91 9.68
C LYS A 164 8.64 4.28 11.09
N GLU A 165 9.92 4.60 11.23
CA GLU A 165 10.55 4.95 12.51
C GLU A 165 10.05 6.30 13.05
N TYR A 166 9.90 7.28 12.16
CA TYR A 166 9.50 8.64 12.52
C TYR A 166 8.00 8.91 12.40
N HIS A 167 7.19 7.95 11.97
CA HIS A 167 5.74 8.14 11.83
C HIS A 167 5.04 8.31 13.19
N PRO A 168 4.17 9.32 13.38
CA PRO A 168 3.47 9.54 14.64
C PRO A 168 2.57 8.35 15.03
N ASP A 169 1.87 7.71 14.09
CA ASP A 169 1.07 6.50 14.40
C ASP A 169 1.91 5.36 14.97
N ALA A 170 3.17 5.21 14.54
CA ALA A 170 4.05 4.18 15.07
C ALA A 170 4.54 4.50 16.50
N ARG A 171 4.53 5.78 16.87
CA ARG A 171 4.96 6.30 18.18
C ARG A 171 3.79 6.72 19.08
N GLY A 172 2.58 6.21 18.81
CA GLY A 172 1.41 6.50 19.64
C GLY A 172 0.93 7.94 19.60
N GLY A 173 1.20 8.66 18.50
CA GLY A 173 0.82 10.06 18.31
C GLY A 173 1.90 11.09 18.68
N ASP A 174 3.08 10.65 19.12
CA ASP A 174 4.23 11.52 19.38
C ASP A 174 4.74 12.17 18.09
N ARG A 175 4.68 13.50 18.03
CA ARG A 175 5.09 14.32 16.88
C ARG A 175 6.51 14.86 17.00
N SER A 176 7.25 14.46 18.01
CA SER A 176 8.61 14.96 18.25
C SER A 176 9.57 14.66 17.08
N THR A 177 9.29 13.63 16.28
CA THR A 177 10.10 13.24 15.11
C THR A 177 9.57 13.70 13.76
N GLU A 178 8.59 14.62 13.76
CA GLU A 178 7.97 15.11 12.52
C GLU A 178 8.95 15.92 11.66
N ALA A 179 9.89 16.63 12.28
CA ALA A 179 10.94 17.38 11.59
C ALA A 179 11.89 16.44 10.84
N GLU A 180 12.34 15.35 11.47
CA GLU A 180 13.15 14.31 10.84
C GLU A 180 12.40 13.61 9.72
N LEU A 181 11.10 13.34 9.90
CA LEU A 181 10.26 12.77 8.85
C LEU A 181 10.16 13.68 7.63
N ARG A 182 10.05 15.01 7.82
CA ARG A 182 10.10 16.00 6.73
C ARG A 182 11.42 15.93 5.97
N LYS A 183 12.56 15.91 6.66
CA LYS A 183 13.90 15.81 6.04
C LYS A 183 14.03 14.54 5.19
N VAL A 184 13.57 13.41 5.73
CA VAL A 184 13.58 12.11 5.02
C VAL A 184 12.71 12.16 3.76
N VAL A 185 11.55 12.83 3.83
CA VAL A 185 10.66 13.05 2.69
C VAL A 185 11.30 13.91 1.61
N GLU A 186 11.88 15.06 1.98
CA GLU A 186 12.55 15.96 1.04
C GLU A 186 13.76 15.27 0.38
N ALA A 187 14.59 14.56 1.16
CA ALA A 187 15.74 13.82 0.65
C ALA A 187 15.33 12.79 -0.42
N TYR A 188 14.29 12.01 -0.12
CA TYR A 188 13.75 11.03 -1.07
C TYR A 188 13.22 11.68 -2.34
N GLN A 189 12.49 12.79 -2.24
CA GLN A 189 11.96 13.49 -3.41
C GLN A 189 13.08 14.05 -4.29
N MET A 190 14.12 14.65 -3.70
CA MET A 190 15.28 15.18 -4.43
C MET A 190 16.05 14.07 -5.16
N ILE A 191 16.37 12.97 -4.48
CA ILE A 191 17.06 11.83 -5.10
C ILE A 191 16.21 11.20 -6.20
N LYS A 192 14.90 11.05 -5.97
CA LYS A 192 13.98 10.50 -6.97
C LYS A 192 13.87 11.38 -8.22
N GLN A 193 13.87 12.71 -8.06
CA GLN A 193 13.90 13.64 -9.19
C GLN A 193 15.19 13.46 -9.98
N HIS A 194 16.34 13.45 -9.31
CA HIS A 194 17.64 13.29 -9.98
C HIS A 194 17.82 11.94 -10.69
N LEU A 195 17.29 10.84 -10.14
CA LEU A 195 17.34 9.52 -10.77
C LEU A 195 16.26 9.32 -11.85
N GLY A 196 15.28 10.21 -11.93
CA GLY A 196 14.19 10.18 -12.90
C GLY A 196 14.37 11.14 -14.09
N GLU A 197 15.33 12.06 -14.00
CA GLU A 197 15.87 12.88 -15.10
C GLU A 197 16.87 12.09 -15.95
#